data_AF-A0A800F105-F1
#
_entry.id   AF-A0A800F105-F1
#
_cell.length_a   1.000
_cell.length_b   1.000
_cell.length_c   1.000
_cell.angle_alpha   90.00
_cell.angle_beta   90.00
_cell.angle_gamma   90.00
#
_symmetry.space_group_name_H-M   'P 1'
#
loop_
_entity.id
_entity.type
_entity.pdbx_description
1 polymer ?
#
loop_
_entity_poly.entity_id
_entity_poly.type
_entity_poly.pdbx_seq_one_letter_code
_entity_poly.pdbx_strand_id
1 'polypeptide(L)'
;MSKNGIYAPLDFKNVNFKVSIDEVGVNDRLARVKSRSIKKGSKVEATKMAINMIDLTTLEGMDSPAKVKQLCSKAMRPHDAFDDVPSVAAVCVYPNYVKIAKKELKGSGVNVAAVSTAFPSGNAPKQIKIDDTRFAVDEGADEIDMVISRGKFLAGEYKFVFDEIAMIKEVCGKTHLKVILETGELETLDKVRLASDIAMEAGADFIKTSTGKIQPAATMPVTLVMLEAIREFYYKTGRMIGMKPAGGIKTHKDALKYLVMVKETLGEAWLNNKYFRFGASSLANELLMQLIKEYTGNYQAPEYFSID
;
A
#
# COMPACT_ATOMS: atom_id res chain seq x y z
N MET A 1 -3.59 -29.96 -13.03
CA MET A 1 -2.14 -29.67 -13.00
C MET A 1 -1.85 -28.62 -14.07
N SER A 2 -1.81 -27.33 -13.72
CA SER A 2 -1.41 -26.29 -14.67
C SER A 2 0.11 -26.39 -14.90
N LYS A 3 0.53 -26.47 -16.15
CA LYS A 3 1.94 -26.66 -16.55
C LYS A 3 2.74 -25.35 -16.72
N ASN A 4 2.15 -24.20 -16.43
CA ASN A 4 2.77 -22.89 -16.71
C ASN A 4 2.80 -21.97 -15.47
N GLY A 5 3.14 -22.51 -14.30
CA GLY A 5 3.40 -21.65 -13.13
C GLY A 5 4.64 -20.81 -13.40
N ILE A 6 4.45 -19.49 -13.55
CA ILE A 6 5.51 -18.51 -13.87
C ILE A 6 6.55 -18.42 -12.74
N TYR A 7 6.20 -18.90 -11.55
CA TYR A 7 7.08 -18.97 -10.39
C TYR A 7 7.44 -20.44 -10.15
N ALA A 8 8.74 -20.76 -10.22
CA ALA A 8 9.23 -22.06 -9.81
C ALA A 8 8.80 -22.33 -8.36
N PRO A 9 8.41 -23.57 -7.99
CA PRO A 9 8.05 -23.88 -6.61
C PRO A 9 9.20 -23.47 -5.69
N LEU A 10 8.92 -22.58 -4.73
CA LEU A 10 9.94 -22.24 -3.74
C LEU A 10 10.26 -23.51 -2.93
N ASP A 11 11.54 -23.85 -2.87
CA ASP A 11 11.98 -24.96 -2.02
C ASP A 11 12.05 -24.51 -0.56
N PHE A 12 10.91 -24.60 0.13
CA PHE A 12 10.79 -24.28 1.54
C PHE A 12 11.75 -25.06 2.46
N LYS A 13 12.39 -26.14 1.99
CA LYS A 13 13.42 -26.85 2.77
C LYS A 13 14.76 -26.14 2.75
N ASN A 14 15.05 -25.38 1.69
CA ASN A 14 16.34 -24.72 1.46
C ASN A 14 16.26 -23.19 1.54
N VAL A 15 15.07 -22.58 1.57
CA VAL A 15 14.93 -21.14 1.85
C VAL A 15 15.02 -20.90 3.36
N ASN A 16 16.14 -20.31 3.79
CA ASN A 16 16.30 -19.88 5.17
C ASN A 16 15.57 -18.54 5.39
N PHE A 17 14.30 -18.62 5.80
CA PHE A 17 13.53 -17.43 6.20
C PHE A 17 13.74 -17.03 7.66
N LYS A 18 14.66 -17.67 8.41
CA LYS A 18 14.92 -17.29 9.80
C LYS A 18 15.82 -16.06 9.85
N VAL A 19 15.19 -14.90 9.79
CA VAL A 19 15.81 -13.61 10.16
C VAL A 19 15.20 -13.19 11.49
N SER A 20 16.03 -13.06 12.52
CA SER A 20 15.61 -12.43 13.77
C SER A 20 15.81 -10.92 13.66
N ILE A 21 14.80 -10.16 14.06
CA ILE A 21 14.79 -8.70 14.04
C ILE A 21 15.22 -8.19 15.41
N ASP A 22 16.27 -7.36 15.43
CA ASP A 22 16.68 -6.59 16.59
C ASP A 22 15.73 -5.40 16.80
N GLU A 23 14.73 -5.56 17.66
CA GLU A 23 13.76 -4.50 17.95
C GLU A 23 14.39 -3.25 18.55
N VAL A 24 15.49 -3.38 19.31
CA VAL A 24 16.21 -2.24 19.89
C VAL A 24 16.86 -1.44 18.77
N GLY A 25 17.59 -2.11 17.87
CA GLY A 25 18.19 -1.49 16.69
C GLY A 25 17.16 -0.82 15.78
N VAL A 26 15.99 -1.44 15.58
CA VAL A 26 14.86 -0.83 14.84
C VAL A 26 14.41 0.46 15.50
N ASN A 27 14.18 0.46 16.82
CA ASN A 27 13.72 1.63 17.55
C ASN A 27 14.76 2.76 17.56
N ASP A 28 16.05 2.44 17.72
CA ASP A 28 17.14 3.40 17.65
C ASP A 28 17.25 4.04 16.27
N ARG A 29 17.08 3.23 15.22
CA ARG A 29 17.04 3.74 13.83
C ARG A 29 15.86 4.68 13.62
N LEU A 30 14.68 4.33 14.13
CA LEU A 30 13.51 5.20 14.05
C LEU A 30 13.65 6.50 14.84
N ALA A 31 14.33 6.47 16.00
CA ALA A 31 14.61 7.68 16.76
C ALA A 31 15.44 8.67 15.92
N ARG A 32 16.44 8.16 15.17
CA ARG A 32 17.23 8.97 14.22
C ARG A 32 16.40 9.49 13.05
N VAL A 33 15.55 8.66 12.45
CA VAL A 33 14.64 9.09 11.37
C VAL A 33 13.70 10.20 11.86
N LYS A 34 13.11 10.02 13.05
CA LYS A 34 12.15 10.98 13.64
C LYS A 34 12.79 12.32 14.03
N SER A 35 14.10 12.36 14.28
CA SER A 35 14.84 13.59 14.59
C SER A 35 15.29 14.35 13.35
N ARG A 36 15.19 13.77 12.14
CA ARG A 36 15.51 14.47 10.89
C ARG A 36 14.58 15.66 10.70
N SER A 37 15.18 16.81 10.39
CA SER A 37 14.46 18.02 10.01
C SER A 37 14.47 18.18 8.50
N ILE A 38 13.32 18.46 7.92
CA ILE A 38 13.19 18.77 6.49
C ILE A 38 13.24 20.29 6.33
N LYS A 39 14.19 20.78 5.53
CA LYS A 39 14.34 22.21 5.22
C LYS A 39 13.01 22.75 4.66
N LYS A 40 12.64 23.98 5.03
CA LYS A 40 11.36 24.59 4.63
C LYS A 40 11.12 24.52 3.11
N GLY A 41 12.11 24.90 2.31
CA GLY A 41 12.02 24.86 0.84
C GLY A 41 11.76 23.45 0.26
N SER A 42 12.18 22.39 0.95
CA SER A 42 11.95 21.00 0.53
C SER A 42 10.61 20.44 1.02
N LYS A 43 9.92 21.12 1.95
CA LYS A 43 8.64 20.64 2.48
C LYS A 43 7.53 20.67 1.44
N VAL A 44 7.48 21.70 0.61
CA VAL A 44 6.47 21.83 -0.46
C VAL A 44 6.58 20.64 -1.41
N GLU A 45 7.77 20.39 -1.96
CA GLU A 45 8.02 19.27 -2.87
C GLU A 45 7.77 17.91 -2.22
N ALA A 46 8.21 17.72 -0.97
CA ALA A 46 7.93 16.48 -0.25
C ALA A 46 6.42 16.27 0.02
N THR A 47 5.67 17.36 0.21
CA THR A 47 4.21 17.31 0.40
C THR A 47 3.50 16.95 -0.90
N LYS A 48 3.87 17.58 -2.02
CA LYS A 48 3.38 17.22 -3.36
C LYS A 48 3.70 15.77 -3.71
N MET A 49 4.93 15.33 -3.43
CA MET A 49 5.34 13.95 -3.60
C MET A 49 4.47 12.99 -2.78
N ALA A 50 4.23 13.31 -1.51
CA ALA A 50 3.36 12.51 -0.65
C ALA A 50 1.93 12.44 -1.19
N ILE A 51 1.34 13.55 -1.67
CA ILE A 51 0.01 13.58 -2.32
C ILE A 51 0.00 12.66 -3.55
N ASN A 52 1.02 12.77 -4.41
CA ASN A 52 1.13 11.96 -5.62
C ASN A 52 1.36 10.47 -5.34
N MET A 53 1.70 10.09 -4.11
CA MET A 53 1.85 8.70 -3.66
C MET A 53 0.60 8.17 -2.96
N ILE A 54 -0.50 8.93 -2.87
CA ILE A 54 -1.71 8.46 -2.19
C ILE A 54 -2.46 7.43 -3.06
N ASP A 55 -2.87 6.33 -2.43
CA ASP A 55 -3.99 5.50 -2.85
C ASP A 55 -5.23 5.99 -2.09
N LEU A 56 -6.00 6.86 -2.72
CA LEU A 56 -7.14 7.52 -2.11
C LEU A 56 -8.28 6.51 -1.98
N THR A 57 -8.63 6.15 -0.75
CA THR A 57 -9.37 4.92 -0.48
C THR A 57 -10.76 5.19 0.08
N THR A 58 -11.78 4.50 -0.45
CA THR A 58 -13.09 4.35 0.17
C THR A 58 -13.48 2.88 0.16
N LEU A 59 -13.78 2.33 1.34
CA LEU A 59 -14.02 0.89 1.55
C LEU A 59 -15.07 0.68 2.64
N GLU A 60 -16.14 1.47 2.63
CA GLU A 60 -17.22 1.37 3.60
C GLU A 60 -18.41 0.57 3.06
N GLY A 61 -19.11 -0.13 3.94
CA GLY A 61 -20.29 -0.92 3.54
C GLY A 61 -21.43 -0.07 2.95
N MET A 62 -21.40 1.25 3.20
CA MET A 62 -22.35 2.23 2.67
C MET A 62 -21.87 2.94 1.40
N ASP A 63 -20.71 2.54 0.84
CA ASP A 63 -20.20 3.13 -0.40
C ASP A 63 -21.26 3.04 -1.50
N SER A 64 -21.30 4.06 -2.35
CA SER A 64 -22.26 4.19 -3.44
C SER A 64 -21.56 4.61 -4.73
N PRO A 65 -22.19 4.43 -5.90
CA PRO A 65 -21.67 4.96 -7.15
C PRO A 65 -21.34 6.46 -7.09
N ALA A 66 -22.17 7.26 -6.41
CA ALA A 66 -21.94 8.70 -6.26
C ALA A 66 -20.69 9.00 -5.42
N LYS A 67 -20.48 8.27 -4.32
CA LYS A 67 -19.28 8.40 -3.49
C LYS A 67 -18.01 8.07 -4.27
N VAL A 68 -18.03 6.98 -5.04
CA VAL A 68 -16.89 6.58 -5.88
C VAL A 68 -16.57 7.62 -6.95
N LYS A 69 -17.59 8.21 -7.59
CA LYS A 69 -17.39 9.31 -8.56
C LYS A 69 -16.76 10.54 -7.91
N GLN A 70 -17.23 10.92 -6.72
CA GLN A 70 -16.65 12.01 -5.96
C GLN A 70 -15.17 11.74 -5.61
N LEU A 71 -14.87 10.52 -5.14
CA LEU A 71 -13.50 10.07 -4.87
C LEU A 71 -12.62 10.19 -6.12
N CYS A 72 -13.11 9.76 -7.28
CA CYS A 72 -12.39 9.86 -8.55
C CYS A 72 -12.13 11.31 -8.96
N SER A 73 -13.13 12.20 -8.82
CA SER A 73 -12.96 13.63 -9.09
C SER A 73 -11.84 14.22 -8.22
N LYS A 74 -11.86 13.93 -6.92
CA LYS A 74 -10.83 14.35 -5.98
C LYS A 74 -9.45 13.75 -6.30
N ALA A 75 -9.40 12.50 -6.72
CA ALA A 75 -8.15 11.85 -7.09
C ALA A 75 -7.45 12.54 -8.26
N MET A 76 -8.21 12.98 -9.27
CA MET A 76 -7.71 13.71 -10.44
C MET A 76 -7.32 15.14 -10.09
N ARG A 77 -8.16 15.82 -9.31
CA ARG A 77 -7.98 17.20 -8.89
C ARG A 77 -8.17 17.30 -7.38
N PRO A 78 -7.10 17.08 -6.58
CA PRO A 78 -7.23 17.10 -5.12
C PRO A 78 -7.60 18.47 -4.56
N HIS A 79 -7.35 19.55 -5.31
CA HIS A 79 -7.75 20.90 -4.93
C HIS A 79 -8.30 21.70 -6.10
N ASP A 80 -9.40 22.42 -5.88
CA ASP A 80 -10.09 23.14 -6.95
C ASP A 80 -9.40 24.45 -7.36
N ALA A 81 -8.79 25.17 -6.42
CA ALA A 81 -8.20 26.50 -6.69
C ALA A 81 -6.67 26.52 -6.93
N PHE A 82 -5.97 25.38 -6.79
CA PHE A 82 -4.51 25.32 -6.90
C PHE A 82 -4.11 24.25 -7.91
N ASP A 83 -3.83 24.67 -9.15
CA ASP A 83 -3.55 23.75 -10.27
C ASP A 83 -2.17 23.05 -10.17
N ASP A 84 -1.27 23.55 -9.30
CA ASP A 84 0.07 22.98 -9.04
C ASP A 84 0.04 21.80 -8.04
N VAL A 85 -1.16 21.32 -7.67
CA VAL A 85 -1.34 20.13 -6.84
C VAL A 85 -1.41 18.90 -7.75
N PRO A 86 -0.52 17.91 -7.58
CA PRO A 86 -0.54 16.72 -8.43
C PRO A 86 -1.75 15.84 -8.13
N SER A 87 -2.21 15.07 -9.12
CA SER A 87 -3.15 13.98 -8.89
C SER A 87 -2.55 12.93 -7.94
N VAL A 88 -3.41 12.18 -7.26
CA VAL A 88 -2.98 11.03 -6.46
C VAL A 88 -2.54 9.87 -7.37
N ALA A 89 -1.92 8.83 -6.79
CA ALA A 89 -1.44 7.69 -7.57
C ALA A 89 -2.59 6.79 -8.04
N ALA A 90 -3.53 6.51 -7.14
CA ALA A 90 -4.64 5.61 -7.39
C ALA A 90 -5.85 5.96 -6.54
N VAL A 91 -7.02 5.46 -6.95
CA VAL A 91 -8.15 5.23 -6.04
C VAL A 91 -8.19 3.77 -5.63
N CYS A 92 -8.66 3.47 -4.42
CA CYS A 92 -8.87 2.10 -3.95
C CYS A 92 -10.32 1.91 -3.51
N VAL A 93 -11.01 0.93 -4.13
CA VAL A 93 -12.45 0.68 -3.98
C VAL A 93 -12.76 -0.81 -3.83
N TYR A 94 -14.01 -1.16 -3.53
CA TYR A 94 -14.48 -2.54 -3.66
C TYR A 94 -14.61 -2.97 -5.12
N PRO A 95 -14.49 -4.28 -5.44
CA PRO A 95 -14.53 -4.80 -6.81
C PRO A 95 -15.74 -4.35 -7.64
N ASN A 96 -16.92 -4.28 -7.03
CA ASN A 96 -18.18 -3.86 -7.68
C ASN A 96 -18.18 -2.40 -8.15
N TYR A 97 -17.23 -1.59 -7.70
CA TYR A 97 -17.07 -0.19 -8.10
C TYR A 97 -15.94 0.06 -9.09
N VAL A 98 -15.15 -0.97 -9.43
CA VAL A 98 -13.99 -0.84 -10.33
C VAL A 98 -14.40 -0.25 -11.68
N LYS A 99 -15.43 -0.79 -12.33
CA LYS A 99 -15.87 -0.31 -13.63
C LYS A 99 -16.37 1.14 -13.63
N ILE A 100 -16.99 1.57 -12.53
CA ILE A 100 -17.37 2.98 -12.36
C ILE A 100 -16.11 3.83 -12.25
N ALA A 101 -15.18 3.47 -11.35
CA ALA A 101 -13.93 4.22 -11.17
C ALA A 101 -13.10 4.29 -12.46
N LYS A 102 -12.98 3.18 -13.21
CA LYS A 102 -12.28 3.14 -14.50
C LYS A 102 -12.91 4.05 -15.55
N LYS A 103 -14.25 4.16 -15.56
CA LYS A 103 -14.94 5.08 -16.46
C LYS A 103 -14.63 6.54 -16.11
N GLU A 104 -14.71 6.90 -14.83
CA GLU A 104 -14.50 8.27 -14.37
C GLU A 104 -13.03 8.72 -14.49
N LEU A 105 -12.08 7.81 -14.29
CA LEU A 105 -10.64 8.10 -14.36
C LEU A 105 -10.02 7.89 -15.74
N LYS A 106 -10.84 7.69 -16.79
CA LYS A 106 -10.35 7.44 -18.13
C LYS A 106 -9.49 8.61 -18.62
N GLY A 107 -8.22 8.33 -18.92
CA GLY A 107 -7.27 9.32 -19.45
C GLY A 107 -6.63 10.23 -18.40
N SER A 108 -6.93 10.06 -17.11
CA SER A 108 -6.35 10.90 -16.05
C SER A 108 -4.95 10.49 -15.61
N GLY A 109 -4.56 9.24 -15.86
CA GLY A 109 -3.32 8.66 -15.34
C GLY A 109 -3.40 8.17 -13.88
N VAL A 110 -4.54 8.33 -13.21
CA VAL A 110 -4.81 7.77 -11.88
C VAL A 110 -5.22 6.31 -12.02
N ASN A 111 -4.55 5.42 -11.30
CA ASN A 111 -4.86 3.98 -11.31
C ASN A 111 -6.13 3.66 -10.52
N VAL A 112 -6.78 2.54 -10.84
CA VAL A 112 -7.85 1.95 -10.02
C VAL A 112 -7.34 0.68 -9.36
N ALA A 113 -7.22 0.73 -8.04
CA ALA A 113 -6.97 -0.43 -7.20
C ALA A 113 -8.30 -1.00 -6.66
N ALA A 114 -8.37 -2.32 -6.55
CA ALA A 114 -9.48 -3.01 -5.90
C ALA A 114 -8.98 -3.89 -4.76
N VAL A 115 -9.66 -3.89 -3.62
CA VAL A 115 -9.43 -4.93 -2.60
C VAL A 115 -10.04 -6.25 -3.05
N SER A 116 -9.40 -7.37 -2.71
CA SER A 116 -9.91 -8.69 -3.10
C SER A 116 -9.63 -9.76 -2.04
N THR A 117 -9.85 -11.02 -2.39
CA THR A 117 -9.64 -12.21 -1.58
C THR A 117 -10.46 -12.24 -0.29
N ALA A 118 -11.73 -11.83 -0.37
CA ALA A 118 -12.63 -11.68 0.77
C ALA A 118 -12.14 -10.66 1.81
N PHE A 119 -11.76 -9.47 1.32
CA PHE A 119 -11.44 -8.33 2.16
C PHE A 119 -12.64 -7.97 3.09
N PRO A 120 -12.39 -7.56 4.35
CA PRO A 120 -11.08 -7.40 5.00
C PRO A 120 -10.58 -8.67 5.69
N SER A 121 -11.38 -9.73 5.77
CA SER A 121 -11.02 -10.90 6.59
C SER A 121 -9.91 -11.74 5.96
N GLY A 122 -9.83 -11.82 4.63
CA GLY A 122 -8.93 -12.76 3.96
C GLY A 122 -9.27 -14.22 4.28
N ASN A 123 -10.44 -14.49 4.88
CA ASN A 123 -10.83 -15.80 5.39
C ASN A 123 -11.99 -16.35 4.58
N ALA A 124 -11.65 -16.94 3.43
CA ALA A 124 -12.59 -17.59 2.53
C ALA A 124 -11.92 -18.77 1.82
N PRO A 125 -12.69 -19.75 1.32
CA PRO A 125 -12.16 -20.83 0.50
C PRO A 125 -11.40 -20.30 -0.72
N LYS A 126 -10.39 -21.06 -1.16
CA LYS A 126 -9.53 -20.73 -2.30
C LYS A 126 -10.31 -20.27 -3.54
N GLN A 127 -11.39 -20.97 -3.88
CA GLN A 127 -12.19 -20.67 -5.07
C GLN A 127 -12.86 -19.29 -4.98
N ILE A 128 -13.39 -18.92 -3.81
CA ILE A 128 -14.00 -17.60 -3.58
C ILE A 128 -12.97 -16.50 -3.76
N LYS A 129 -11.74 -16.69 -3.25
CA LYS A 129 -10.66 -15.71 -3.43
C LYS A 129 -10.26 -15.54 -4.89
N ILE A 130 -10.20 -16.64 -5.64
CA ILE A 130 -9.94 -16.63 -7.08
C ILE A 130 -11.00 -15.83 -7.82
N ASP A 131 -12.27 -16.12 -7.54
CA ASP A 131 -13.39 -15.52 -8.28
C ASP A 131 -13.55 -14.04 -7.94
N ASP A 132 -13.33 -13.65 -6.68
CA ASP A 132 -13.28 -12.26 -6.23
C ASP A 132 -12.17 -11.46 -6.94
N THR A 133 -10.94 -11.99 -6.99
CA THR A 133 -9.85 -11.35 -7.74
C THR A 133 -10.12 -11.30 -9.23
N ARG A 134 -10.61 -12.40 -9.83
CA ARG A 134 -10.91 -12.44 -11.27
C ARG A 134 -11.97 -11.40 -11.63
N PHE A 135 -13.02 -11.28 -10.83
CA PHE A 135 -14.06 -10.27 -11.03
C PHE A 135 -13.48 -8.85 -11.06
N ALA A 136 -12.62 -8.49 -10.09
CA ALA A 136 -11.97 -7.18 -10.08
C ALA A 136 -11.08 -6.93 -11.32
N VAL A 137 -10.33 -7.94 -11.76
CA VAL A 137 -9.50 -7.88 -12.97
C VAL A 137 -10.37 -7.71 -14.22
N ASP A 138 -11.45 -8.47 -14.36
CA ASP A 138 -12.37 -8.42 -15.50
C ASP A 138 -13.12 -7.09 -15.60
N GLU A 139 -13.43 -6.46 -14.46
CA GLU A 139 -14.00 -5.11 -14.40
C GLU A 139 -12.96 -4.00 -14.71
N GLY A 140 -11.69 -4.37 -14.87
CA GLY A 140 -10.63 -3.51 -15.41
C GLY A 140 -9.70 -2.88 -14.38
N ALA A 141 -9.57 -3.47 -13.17
CA ALA A 141 -8.65 -2.97 -12.16
C ALA A 141 -7.19 -2.94 -12.68
N ASP A 142 -6.49 -1.85 -12.40
CA ASP A 142 -5.06 -1.69 -12.71
C ASP A 142 -4.19 -2.38 -11.64
N GLU A 143 -4.72 -2.46 -10.42
CA GLU A 143 -4.03 -3.01 -9.26
C GLU A 143 -5.01 -3.79 -8.35
N ILE A 144 -4.54 -4.87 -7.73
CA ILE A 144 -5.28 -5.70 -6.78
C ILE A 144 -4.60 -5.64 -5.42
N ASP A 145 -5.36 -5.35 -4.36
CA ASP A 145 -4.92 -5.39 -2.98
C ASP A 145 -5.50 -6.66 -2.30
N MET A 146 -4.73 -7.76 -2.31
CA MET A 146 -5.14 -9.04 -1.71
C MET A 146 -4.84 -9.09 -0.20
N VAL A 147 -5.60 -9.85 0.58
CA VAL A 147 -5.35 -10.15 2.00
C VAL A 147 -4.93 -11.60 2.14
N ILE A 148 -3.80 -11.84 2.81
CA ILE A 148 -3.32 -13.21 3.05
C ILE A 148 -4.23 -13.97 4.03
N SER A 149 -4.18 -15.30 3.97
CA SER A 149 -4.76 -16.18 5.01
C SER A 149 -3.96 -16.10 6.32
N ARG A 150 -4.25 -15.09 7.15
CA ARG A 150 -3.55 -14.82 8.43
C ARG A 150 -3.54 -16.03 9.37
N GLY A 151 -4.68 -16.71 9.52
CA GLY A 151 -4.77 -17.93 10.35
C GLY A 151 -3.84 -19.05 9.88
N LYS A 152 -3.66 -19.20 8.56
CA LYS A 152 -2.71 -20.17 7.98
C LYS A 152 -1.27 -19.76 8.23
N PHE A 153 -0.97 -18.47 8.09
CA PHE A 153 0.35 -17.94 8.44
C PHE A 153 0.69 -18.19 9.91
N LEU A 154 -0.21 -17.84 10.83
CA LEU A 154 0.00 -18.00 12.28
C LEU A 154 0.08 -19.46 12.72
N ALA A 155 -0.57 -20.38 11.99
CA ALA A 155 -0.43 -21.83 12.19
C ALA A 155 0.87 -22.42 11.63
N GLY A 156 1.75 -21.60 11.03
CA GLY A 156 3.00 -22.07 10.42
C GLY A 156 2.85 -22.70 9.03
N GLU A 157 1.66 -22.60 8.41
CA GLU A 157 1.40 -23.11 7.06
C GLU A 157 1.93 -22.13 5.98
N TYR A 158 3.21 -21.79 6.05
CA TYR A 158 3.83 -20.79 5.19
C TYR A 158 3.77 -21.13 3.69
N LYS A 159 3.92 -22.42 3.36
CA LYS A 159 3.76 -22.89 1.98
C LYS A 159 2.35 -22.62 1.44
N PHE A 160 1.33 -22.78 2.28
CA PHE A 160 -0.05 -22.47 1.87
C PHE A 160 -0.18 -21.00 1.51
N VAL A 161 0.36 -20.11 2.34
CA VAL A 161 0.32 -18.66 2.12
C VAL A 161 1.06 -18.28 0.83
N PHE A 162 2.22 -18.88 0.59
CA PHE A 162 2.96 -18.70 -0.65
C PHE A 162 2.16 -19.16 -1.88
N ASP A 163 1.65 -20.39 -1.86
CA ASP A 163 0.90 -20.98 -2.98
C ASP A 163 -0.37 -20.16 -3.25
N GLU A 164 -0.99 -19.61 -2.21
CA GLU A 164 -2.14 -18.70 -2.31
C GLU A 164 -1.77 -17.41 -3.03
N ILE A 165 -0.69 -16.73 -2.60
CA ILE A 165 -0.24 -15.48 -3.25
C ILE A 165 0.15 -15.73 -4.70
N ALA A 166 0.93 -16.77 -4.97
CA ALA A 166 1.37 -17.11 -6.33
C ALA A 166 0.17 -17.40 -7.25
N MET A 167 -0.83 -18.12 -6.75
CA MET A 167 -2.06 -18.39 -7.48
C MET A 167 -2.85 -17.11 -7.75
N ILE A 168 -2.99 -16.20 -6.77
CA ILE A 168 -3.67 -14.91 -6.98
C ILE A 168 -2.89 -14.06 -7.99
N LYS A 169 -1.55 -14.10 -7.96
CA LYS A 169 -0.69 -13.45 -8.96
C LYS A 169 -0.92 -13.99 -10.36
N GLU A 170 -1.10 -15.30 -10.52
CA GLU A 170 -1.47 -15.90 -11.80
C GLU A 170 -2.82 -15.38 -12.31
N VAL A 171 -3.82 -15.25 -11.41
CA VAL A 171 -5.13 -14.67 -11.78
C VAL A 171 -5.01 -13.20 -12.18
N CYS A 172 -4.16 -12.42 -11.51
CA CYS A 172 -3.93 -11.01 -11.85
C CYS A 172 -3.29 -10.84 -13.24
N GLY A 173 -2.46 -11.79 -13.69
CA GLY A 173 -1.73 -11.69 -14.94
C GLY A 173 -0.85 -10.44 -14.97
N LYS A 174 -1.24 -9.44 -15.79
CA LYS A 174 -0.52 -8.15 -15.91
C LYS A 174 -0.93 -7.12 -14.85
N THR A 175 -2.08 -7.29 -14.20
CA THR A 175 -2.55 -6.40 -13.13
C THR A 175 -1.59 -6.48 -11.95
N HIS A 176 -1.23 -5.34 -11.37
CA HIS A 176 -0.29 -5.29 -10.25
C HIS A 176 -0.90 -5.90 -8.99
N LEU A 177 -0.17 -6.74 -8.28
CA LEU A 177 -0.60 -7.36 -7.04
C LEU A 177 0.09 -6.70 -5.84
N LYS A 178 -0.69 -6.12 -4.94
CA LYS A 178 -0.29 -5.67 -3.61
C LYS A 178 -0.79 -6.67 -2.58
N VAL A 179 0.12 -7.19 -1.75
CA VAL A 179 -0.21 -8.20 -0.75
C VAL A 179 -0.30 -7.54 0.63
N ILE A 180 -1.51 -7.50 1.19
CA ILE A 180 -1.79 -7.06 2.55
C ILE A 180 -1.43 -8.20 3.51
N LEU A 181 -0.45 -7.95 4.37
CA LEU A 181 0.01 -8.91 5.37
C LEU A 181 -0.81 -8.85 6.67
N GLU A 182 -1.52 -7.75 6.87
CA GLU A 182 -2.19 -7.38 8.12
C GLU A 182 -1.26 -7.49 9.34
N THR A 183 -0.20 -6.72 9.29
CA THR A 183 0.92 -6.75 10.24
C THR A 183 0.52 -6.53 11.70
N GLY A 184 -0.64 -5.91 11.96
CA GLY A 184 -1.17 -5.72 13.32
C GLY A 184 -1.53 -7.01 14.04
N GLU A 185 -1.77 -8.10 13.30
CA GLU A 185 -2.10 -9.43 13.85
C GLU A 185 -0.94 -10.43 13.71
N LEU A 186 0.19 -10.02 13.14
CA LEU A 186 1.35 -10.89 13.00
C LEU A 186 2.20 -10.96 14.28
N GLU A 187 1.81 -10.25 15.34
CA GLU A 187 2.39 -10.27 16.70
C GLU A 187 3.82 -9.72 16.82
N THR A 188 4.77 -10.15 15.99
CA THR A 188 6.20 -9.83 16.10
C THR A 188 6.79 -9.30 14.80
N LEU A 189 7.89 -8.55 14.90
CA LEU A 189 8.63 -8.07 13.73
C LEU A 189 9.26 -9.21 12.92
N ASP A 190 9.65 -10.32 13.57
CA ASP A 190 10.12 -11.53 12.88
C ASP A 190 9.05 -12.12 11.94
N LYS A 191 7.81 -12.19 12.42
CA LYS A 191 6.68 -12.68 11.61
C LYS A 191 6.34 -11.71 10.48
N VAL A 192 6.43 -10.40 10.72
CA VAL A 192 6.29 -9.38 9.66
C VAL A 192 7.36 -9.55 8.58
N ARG A 193 8.61 -9.77 8.98
CA ARG A 193 9.73 -10.02 8.06
C ARG A 193 9.47 -11.27 7.22
N LEU A 194 9.14 -12.38 7.87
CA LEU A 194 8.83 -13.65 7.22
C LEU A 194 7.68 -13.53 6.21
N ALA A 195 6.57 -12.87 6.59
CA ALA A 195 5.43 -12.66 5.71
C ALA A 195 5.79 -11.81 4.49
N SER A 196 6.66 -10.81 4.67
CA SER A 196 7.16 -9.95 3.59
C SER A 196 7.98 -10.75 2.58
N ASP A 197 8.91 -11.56 3.07
CA ASP A 197 9.78 -12.40 2.23
C ASP A 197 8.94 -13.41 1.43
N ILE A 198 7.97 -14.09 2.08
CA ILE A 198 7.05 -15.00 1.41
C ILE A 198 6.26 -14.31 0.30
N ALA A 199 5.73 -13.10 0.56
CA ALA A 199 4.93 -12.39 -0.43
C ALA A 199 5.75 -11.98 -1.66
N MET A 200 6.97 -11.47 -1.47
CA MET A 200 7.85 -11.06 -2.57
C MET A 200 8.31 -12.26 -3.42
N GLU A 201 8.70 -13.35 -2.77
CA GLU A 201 9.07 -14.60 -3.44
C GLU A 201 7.88 -15.20 -4.20
N ALA A 202 6.65 -15.06 -3.68
CA ALA A 202 5.43 -15.53 -4.34
C ALA A 202 4.96 -14.65 -5.51
N GLY A 203 5.67 -13.56 -5.80
CA GLY A 203 5.41 -12.73 -6.98
C GLY A 203 4.63 -11.44 -6.72
N ALA A 204 4.52 -10.98 -5.47
CA ALA A 204 3.99 -9.66 -5.17
C ALA A 204 4.73 -8.55 -5.94
N ASP A 205 4.01 -7.52 -6.38
CA ASP A 205 4.60 -6.29 -6.91
C ASP A 205 4.73 -5.23 -5.81
N PHE A 206 3.85 -5.30 -4.81
CA PHE A 206 3.90 -4.51 -3.58
C PHE A 206 3.64 -5.39 -2.36
N ILE A 207 4.28 -5.06 -1.25
CA ILE A 207 3.84 -5.50 0.08
C ILE A 207 3.15 -4.35 0.80
N LYS A 208 2.04 -4.66 1.48
CA LYS A 208 1.16 -3.69 2.14
C LYS A 208 0.97 -4.08 3.61
N THR A 209 1.02 -3.10 4.50
CA THR A 209 0.97 -3.37 5.95
C THR A 209 -0.39 -3.94 6.36
N SER A 210 -1.47 -3.20 6.09
CA SER A 210 -2.75 -3.42 6.79
C SER A 210 -3.95 -3.16 5.88
N THR A 211 -5.09 -3.75 6.23
CA THR A 211 -6.38 -3.45 5.56
C THR A 211 -6.89 -2.05 5.89
N GLY A 212 -6.47 -1.50 7.03
CA GLY A 212 -7.00 -0.26 7.60
C GLY A 212 -8.28 -0.44 8.41
N LYS A 213 -8.77 -1.69 8.56
CA LYS A 213 -10.00 -2.02 9.30
C LYS A 213 -9.76 -2.47 10.74
N ILE A 214 -8.51 -2.70 11.13
CA ILE A 214 -8.11 -3.07 12.50
C ILE A 214 -7.04 -2.12 13.05
N GLN A 215 -6.78 -2.21 14.36
CA GLN A 215 -5.67 -1.51 15.03
C GLN A 215 -4.86 -2.50 15.88
N PRO A 216 -3.52 -2.34 15.99
CA PRO A 216 -2.72 -1.33 15.29
C PRO A 216 -2.59 -1.63 13.78
N ALA A 217 -2.74 -0.60 12.94
CA ALA A 217 -2.55 -0.71 11.49
C ALA A 217 -1.06 -0.51 11.10
N ALA A 218 -0.75 0.38 10.15
CA ALA A 218 0.64 0.70 9.83
C ALA A 218 1.36 1.38 11.00
N THR A 219 2.54 0.87 11.34
CA THR A 219 3.46 1.52 12.26
C THR A 219 4.84 1.68 11.60
N MET A 220 5.61 2.66 12.07
CA MET A 220 6.97 2.88 11.54
C MET A 220 7.91 1.69 11.78
N PRO A 221 7.90 1.00 12.96
CA PRO A 221 8.70 -0.22 13.15
C PRO A 221 8.41 -1.30 12.13
N VAL A 222 7.12 -1.63 11.94
CA VAL A 222 6.68 -2.60 10.94
C VAL A 222 7.12 -2.18 9.54
N THR A 223 6.88 -0.92 9.18
CA THR A 223 7.23 -0.42 7.84
C THR A 223 8.73 -0.45 7.61
N LEU A 224 9.55 -0.13 8.60
CA LEU A 224 11.01 -0.19 8.49
C LEU A 224 11.49 -1.61 8.18
N VAL A 225 10.98 -2.60 8.90
CA VAL A 225 11.32 -4.02 8.68
C VAL A 225 10.90 -4.46 7.27
N MET A 226 9.72 -4.05 6.81
CA MET A 226 9.26 -4.34 5.45
C MET A 226 10.13 -3.67 4.38
N LEU A 227 10.60 -2.43 4.61
CA LEU A 227 11.54 -1.75 3.71
C LEU A 227 12.91 -2.45 3.69
N GLU A 228 13.39 -2.93 4.84
CA GLU A 228 14.64 -3.71 4.89
C GLU A 228 14.51 -5.04 4.14
N ALA A 229 13.37 -5.73 4.26
CA ALA A 229 13.06 -6.92 3.47
C ALA A 229 13.11 -6.62 1.96
N ILE A 230 12.47 -5.54 1.52
CA ILE A 230 12.50 -5.10 0.10
C ILE A 230 13.92 -4.84 -0.36
N ARG A 231 14.74 -4.17 0.45
CA ARG A 231 16.15 -3.88 0.12
C ARG A 231 16.94 -5.17 -0.12
N GLU A 232 16.83 -6.12 0.80
CA GLU A 232 17.55 -7.39 0.72
C GLU A 232 17.06 -8.23 -0.46
N PHE A 233 15.75 -8.27 -0.70
CA PHE A 233 15.17 -8.91 -1.87
C PHE A 233 15.68 -8.30 -3.18
N TYR A 234 15.77 -6.97 -3.26
CA TYR A 234 16.34 -6.27 -4.41
C TYR A 234 17.81 -6.61 -4.61
N TYR A 235 18.63 -6.61 -3.56
CA TYR A 235 20.05 -7.00 -3.68
C TYR A 235 20.24 -8.45 -4.13
N LYS A 236 19.33 -9.35 -3.73
CA LYS A 236 19.36 -10.76 -4.13
C LYS A 236 18.89 -10.96 -5.58
N THR A 237 17.88 -10.22 -6.04
CA THR A 237 17.13 -10.58 -7.26
C THR A 237 17.18 -9.51 -8.36
N GLY A 238 17.56 -8.29 -8.05
CA GLY A 238 17.44 -7.12 -8.93
C GLY A 238 16.00 -6.64 -9.16
N ARG A 239 14.98 -7.28 -8.55
CA ARG A 239 13.57 -6.91 -8.75
C ARG A 239 13.16 -5.82 -7.77
N MET A 240 12.62 -4.72 -8.31
CA MET A 240 12.03 -3.65 -7.52
C MET A 240 10.68 -4.08 -6.98
N ILE A 241 10.50 -4.00 -5.65
CA ILE A 241 9.21 -4.22 -4.98
C ILE A 241 8.73 -2.92 -4.36
N GLY A 242 7.44 -2.64 -4.49
CA GLY A 242 6.81 -1.47 -3.90
C GLY A 242 6.42 -1.68 -2.43
N MET A 243 6.36 -0.58 -1.68
CA MET A 243 5.90 -0.57 -0.29
C MET A 243 4.65 0.29 -0.13
N LYS A 244 3.61 -0.24 0.55
CA LYS A 244 2.39 0.50 0.85
C LYS A 244 2.03 0.41 2.34
N PRO A 245 2.49 1.33 3.20
CA PRO A 245 1.88 1.47 4.52
C PRO A 245 0.45 1.99 4.40
N ALA A 246 -0.47 1.38 5.13
CA ALA A 246 -1.89 1.71 5.09
C ALA A 246 -2.54 1.69 6.48
N GLY A 247 -3.41 2.67 6.73
CA GLY A 247 -4.11 2.84 8.01
C GLY A 247 -3.26 3.52 9.09
N GLY A 248 -3.86 4.48 9.81
CA GLY A 248 -3.21 5.16 10.95
C GLY A 248 -2.29 6.33 10.59
N ILE A 249 -1.94 6.54 9.32
CA ILE A 249 -1.13 7.69 8.87
C ILE A 249 -2.05 8.89 8.65
N LYS A 250 -2.11 9.79 9.63
CA LYS A 250 -3.08 10.90 9.65
C LYS A 250 -2.45 12.29 9.60
N THR A 251 -1.14 12.41 9.78
CA THR A 251 -0.48 13.71 9.92
C THR A 251 0.53 13.95 8.79
N HIS A 252 0.66 15.21 8.39
CA HIS A 252 1.71 15.65 7.46
C HIS A 252 3.11 15.27 7.95
N LYS A 253 3.37 15.50 9.24
CA LYS A 253 4.66 15.16 9.87
C LYS A 253 4.98 13.67 9.74
N ASP A 254 3.99 12.80 9.92
CA ASP A 254 4.23 11.36 9.79
C ASP A 254 4.46 10.96 8.35
N ALA A 255 3.67 11.45 7.39
CA ALA A 255 3.89 11.22 5.98
C ALA A 255 5.32 11.60 5.54
N LEU A 256 5.81 12.76 5.97
CA LEU A 256 7.17 13.19 5.66
C LEU A 256 8.24 12.28 6.29
N LYS A 257 8.04 11.78 7.51
CA LYS A 257 8.96 10.81 8.13
C LYS A 257 8.98 9.47 7.38
N TYR A 258 7.84 9.03 6.83
CA TYR A 258 7.81 7.85 5.97
C TYR A 258 8.67 8.06 4.71
N LEU A 259 8.60 9.23 4.07
CA LEU A 259 9.46 9.54 2.91
C LEU A 259 10.95 9.53 3.28
N VAL A 260 11.32 10.13 4.42
CA VAL A 260 12.71 10.07 4.93
C VAL A 260 13.14 8.62 5.14
N MET A 261 12.29 7.81 5.77
CA MET A 261 12.58 6.40 6.03
C MET A 261 12.77 5.60 4.73
N VAL A 262 11.96 5.83 3.70
CA VAL A 262 12.14 5.23 2.37
C VAL A 262 13.46 5.67 1.76
N LYS A 263 13.75 6.99 1.76
CA LYS A 263 14.99 7.53 1.22
C LYS A 263 16.22 6.91 1.88
N GLU A 264 16.25 6.85 3.21
CA GLU A 264 17.39 6.34 3.96
C GLU A 264 17.52 4.81 3.91
N THR A 265 16.46 4.07 3.55
CA THR A 265 16.48 2.60 3.50
C THR A 265 16.68 2.05 2.10
N LEU A 266 15.91 2.56 1.13
CA LEU A 266 15.86 2.06 -0.25
C LEU A 266 16.51 3.01 -1.26
N GLY A 267 16.62 4.30 -0.93
CA GLY A 267 17.19 5.31 -1.83
C GLY A 267 16.15 6.00 -2.71
N GLU A 268 16.63 6.90 -3.56
CA GLU A 268 15.77 7.81 -4.34
C GLU A 268 14.93 7.10 -5.41
N ALA A 269 15.38 5.96 -5.91
CA ALA A 269 14.64 5.17 -6.91
C ALA A 269 13.26 4.67 -6.42
N TRP A 270 13.06 4.60 -5.10
CA TRP A 270 11.77 4.23 -4.49
C TRP A 270 10.89 5.42 -4.14
N LEU A 271 11.40 6.66 -4.24
CA LEU A 271 10.65 7.88 -3.92
C LEU A 271 9.79 8.34 -5.11
N ASN A 272 8.93 7.46 -5.58
CA ASN A 272 7.89 7.78 -6.56
C ASN A 272 6.64 6.90 -6.36
N ASN A 273 5.57 7.28 -7.05
CA ASN A 273 4.29 6.58 -7.00
C ASN A 273 4.29 5.18 -7.67
N LYS A 274 5.41 4.70 -8.21
CA LYS A 274 5.50 3.32 -8.75
C LYS A 274 5.98 2.33 -7.70
N TYR A 275 6.69 2.79 -6.67
CA TYR A 275 7.30 1.92 -5.66
C TYR A 275 7.01 2.32 -4.22
N PHE A 276 6.32 3.44 -3.99
CA PHE A 276 5.84 3.79 -2.66
C PHE A 276 4.43 4.38 -2.73
N ARG A 277 3.55 3.91 -1.84
CA ARG A 277 2.16 4.38 -1.74
C ARG A 277 1.74 4.61 -0.30
N PHE A 278 0.90 5.60 -0.06
CA PHE A 278 0.15 5.73 1.18
C PHE A 278 -1.27 5.21 0.98
N GLY A 279 -1.67 4.15 1.70
CA GLY A 279 -3.07 3.75 1.78
C GLY A 279 -3.81 4.61 2.79
N ALA A 280 -4.59 5.59 2.32
CA ALA A 280 -5.26 6.54 3.21
C ALA A 280 -6.63 6.98 2.70
N SER A 281 -7.56 7.17 3.63
CA SER A 281 -8.81 7.89 3.39
C SER A 281 -8.64 9.37 3.74
N SER A 282 -8.07 9.71 4.90
CA SER A 282 -8.05 11.10 5.41
C SER A 282 -6.73 11.88 5.22
N LEU A 283 -5.64 11.23 4.78
CA LEU A 283 -4.33 11.88 4.70
C LEU A 283 -4.28 12.98 3.63
N ALA A 284 -5.02 12.81 2.52
CA ALA A 284 -5.02 13.77 1.43
C ALA A 284 -5.39 15.17 1.91
N ASN A 285 -6.48 15.30 2.67
CA ASN A 285 -6.94 16.58 3.22
C ASN A 285 -5.90 17.23 4.13
N GLU A 286 -5.27 16.47 5.03
CA GLU A 286 -4.21 17.00 5.89
C GLU A 286 -3.03 17.54 5.08
N LEU A 287 -2.58 16.81 4.04
CA LEU A 287 -1.46 17.27 3.21
C LEU A 287 -1.83 18.53 2.41
N LEU A 288 -3.06 18.60 1.89
CA LEU A 288 -3.55 19.78 1.18
C LEU A 288 -3.61 21.00 2.09
N MET A 289 -4.13 20.85 3.30
CA MET A 289 -4.16 21.92 4.30
C MET A 289 -2.76 22.48 4.59
N GLN A 290 -1.76 21.62 4.80
CA GLN A 290 -0.39 22.07 5.04
C GLN A 290 0.24 22.70 3.79
N LEU A 291 0.00 22.13 2.61
CA LEU A 291 0.53 22.67 1.35
C LEU A 291 0.01 24.08 1.08
N ILE A 292 -1.28 24.31 1.27
CA ILE A 292 -1.92 25.61 1.05
C ILE A 292 -1.49 26.63 2.09
N LYS A 293 -1.28 26.19 3.34
CA LYS A 293 -0.68 27.06 4.35
C LYS A 293 0.70 27.54 3.94
N GLU A 294 1.54 26.68 3.37
CA GLU A 294 2.88 27.09 2.90
C GLU A 294 2.78 28.07 1.72
N TYR A 295 1.76 27.97 0.86
CA TYR A 295 1.53 28.93 -0.23
C TYR A 295 0.95 30.27 0.22
N THR A 296 -0.03 30.26 1.12
CA THR A 296 -0.85 31.43 1.46
C THR A 296 -0.44 32.11 2.77
N GLY A 297 0.34 31.42 3.61
CA GLY A 297 0.64 31.82 4.99
C GLY A 297 -0.50 31.61 5.98
N ASN A 298 -1.70 31.20 5.52
CA ASN A 298 -2.90 31.06 6.34
C ASN A 298 -3.40 29.61 6.38
N TYR A 299 -3.97 29.19 7.51
CA TYR A 299 -4.72 27.95 7.57
C TYR A 299 -6.08 28.14 6.90
N GLN A 300 -6.44 27.25 5.98
CA GLN A 300 -7.81 27.15 5.50
C GLN A 300 -8.64 26.27 6.42
N ALA A 301 -9.91 26.62 6.55
CA ALA A 301 -10.85 25.86 7.34
C ALA A 301 -11.10 24.47 6.68
N PRO A 302 -11.31 23.39 7.44
CA PRO A 302 -11.52 22.04 6.88
C PRO A 302 -12.65 21.96 5.83
N GLU A 303 -13.62 22.88 5.89
CA GLU A 303 -14.79 22.94 5.02
C GLU A 303 -14.46 23.32 3.57
N TYR A 304 -13.26 23.87 3.32
CA TYR A 304 -12.76 24.12 1.96
C TYR A 304 -12.27 22.84 1.27
N PHE A 305 -12.19 21.72 1.99
CA PHE A 305 -11.77 20.43 1.46
C PHE A 305 -12.96 19.47 1.41
N SER A 306 -13.10 18.76 0.30
CA SER A 306 -14.15 17.74 0.18
C SER A 306 -13.97 16.63 1.24
N ILE A 307 -15.07 16.18 1.84
CA ILE A 307 -15.05 15.09 2.82
C ILE A 307 -14.74 13.77 2.11
N ASP A 308 -13.71 13.08 2.62
CA ASP A 308 -13.22 11.79 2.10
C ASP A 308 -14.23 10.67 2.19
#